data_AF-A8V130-F1
#
_entry.id   AF-A8V130-F1
#
_cell.length_a   1.000
_cell.length_b   1.000
_cell.length_c   1.000
_cell.angle_alpha   90.00
_cell.angle_beta   90.00
_cell.angle_gamma   90.00
#
_symmetry.space_group_name_H-M   'P 1'
#
loop_
_entity.id
_entity.type
_entity.pdbx_description
1 polymer ?
#
loop_
_entity_poly.entity_id
_entity_poly.type
_entity_poly.pdbx_seq_one_letter_code
_entity_poly.pdbx_strand_id
1 'polypeptide(L)' 'MRNFIFFLLTIFILHLQSYAQNNCLKCHKGIESIRDPNSEMMKEINEIAEKAGFAGNSCIVCHGG' A
#
# COMPACT_ATOMS: atom_id res chain seq x y z
N MET A 1 13.03 -28.77 -12.84
CA MET A 1 12.08 -28.50 -11.72
C MET A 1 12.59 -27.41 -10.78
N ARG A 2 13.83 -27.49 -10.27
CA ARG A 2 14.43 -26.48 -9.38
C ARG A 2 14.38 -25.04 -9.93
N ASN A 3 14.75 -24.83 -11.19
CA ASN A 3 14.79 -23.50 -11.80
C ASN A 3 13.40 -22.92 -12.08
N PHE A 4 12.40 -23.79 -12.29
CA PHE A 4 11.00 -23.37 -12.51
C PHE A 4 10.35 -22.88 -11.21
N ILE A 5 10.69 -23.51 -10.09
CA ILE A 5 10.27 -23.07 -8.75
C ILE A 5 10.88 -21.71 -8.41
N PHE A 6 12.16 -21.49 -8.71
CA PHE A 6 12.80 -20.18 -8.52
C PHE A 6 12.12 -19.08 -9.35
N PHE A 7 11.75 -19.37 -10.59
CA PHE A 7 11.04 -18.43 -11.45
C PHE A 7 9.66 -18.04 -10.89
N LEU A 8 8.89 -19.01 -10.39
CA LEU A 8 7.59 -18.75 -9.76
C LEU A 8 7.73 -17.92 -8.46
N LEU A 9 8.75 -18.22 -7.65
CA LEU A 9 9.03 -17.46 -6.43
C LEU A 9 9.38 -15.99 -6.73
N THR A 10 10.17 -15.73 -7.78
CA THR A 10 10.50 -14.35 -8.17
C THR A 10 9.29 -13.55 -8.64
N ILE A 11 8.36 -14.18 -9.38
CA ILE A 11 7.11 -13.52 -9.81
C ILE A 11 6.22 -13.23 -8.60
N PHE A 12 6.12 -14.16 -7.66
CA PHE A 12 5.35 -13.98 -6.43
C PHE A 12 5.88 -12.80 -5.61
N ILE A 13 7.21 -12.69 -5.42
CA ILE A 13 7.83 -11.60 -4.67
C ILE A 13 7.62 -10.23 -5.36
N LEU A 14 7.69 -10.16 -6.69
CA LEU A 14 7.45 -8.91 -7.42
C LEU A 14 6.03 -8.37 -7.22
N HIS A 15 5.01 -9.24 -7.07
CA HIS A 15 3.64 -8.81 -6.83
C HIS A 15 3.40 -8.24 -5.42
N LEU A 16 4.24 -8.57 -4.43
CA LEU A 16 4.09 -8.01 -3.09
C LEU A 16 4.47 -6.52 -3.01
N GLN A 17 5.32 -6.02 -3.91
CA GLN A 17 5.81 -4.63 -3.84
C GLN A 17 4.80 -3.57 -4.30
N SER A 18 3.73 -3.95 -5.02
CA SER A 18 2.74 -2.98 -5.51
C SER A 18 1.66 -2.62 -4.48
N TYR A 19 1.59 -3.32 -3.35
CA TYR A 19 0.50 -3.15 -2.38
C TYR A 19 0.69 -1.97 -1.39
N ALA A 20 1.89 -1.37 -1.36
CA ALA A 20 2.26 -0.38 -0.33
C ALA A 20 2.51 1.05 -0.86
N GLN A 21 2.21 1.35 -2.12
CA GLN A 21 2.53 2.66 -2.72
C GLN A 21 1.31 3.59 -2.75
N ASN A 22 1.39 4.73 -2.05
CA ASN A 22 0.38 5.79 -2.10
C ASN A 22 0.53 6.64 -3.36
N ASN A 23 -0.47 6.58 -4.23
CA ASN A 23 -0.52 7.29 -5.49
C ASN A 23 -0.67 8.80 -5.33
N CYS A 24 -1.26 9.28 -4.23
CA CYS A 24 -1.40 10.72 -3.97
C CYS A 24 -0.02 11.39 -3.86
N LEU A 25 0.95 10.70 -3.24
CA LEU A 25 2.32 11.20 -3.06
C LEU A 25 3.14 11.30 -4.34
N LYS A 26 2.65 10.78 -5.48
CA LYS A 26 3.28 11.00 -6.79
C LYS A 26 3.27 12.47 -7.19
N CYS A 27 2.17 13.16 -6.88
CA CYS A 27 1.99 14.60 -7.12
C CYS A 27 2.19 15.40 -5.83
N HIS A 28 1.69 14.91 -4.70
CA HIS A 28 1.81 15.54 -3.38
C HIS A 28 3.07 15.08 -2.64
N LYS A 29 4.23 15.28 -3.26
CA LYS A 29 5.52 14.95 -2.65
C LYS A 29 5.75 15.81 -1.40
N GLY A 30 6.32 15.21 -0.36
CA GLY A 30 6.69 15.92 0.88
C GLY A 30 5.55 16.09 1.89
N ILE A 31 4.37 15.52 1.65
CA ILE A 31 3.39 15.33 2.73
C ILE A 31 3.93 14.26 3.67
N GLU A 32 4.35 14.71 4.84
CA GLU A 32 4.75 13.82 5.93
C GLU A 32 3.53 13.04 6.43
N SER A 33 3.75 11.81 6.89
CA SER A 33 2.65 11.02 7.45
C SER A 33 2.07 11.74 8.66
N ILE A 34 0.78 12.05 8.63
CA ILE A 34 0.09 12.74 9.72
C ILE A 34 -0.01 11.89 11.01
N ARG A 35 0.33 10.59 10.93
CA ARG A 35 0.30 9.65 12.05
C ARG A 35 1.42 8.62 11.92
N ASP A 36 1.80 8.03 13.05
CA ASP A 36 2.70 6.88 13.09
C ASP A 36 2.11 5.74 12.23
N PRO A 37 2.86 5.21 11.24
CA PRO A 37 2.42 4.12 10.39
C PRO A 37 2.04 2.84 11.16
N ASN A 38 2.56 2.66 12.38
CA ASN A 38 2.30 1.49 13.22
C ASN A 38 1.17 1.71 14.24
N SER A 39 0.61 2.91 14.32
CA SER A 39 -0.53 3.18 15.21
C SER A 39 -1.75 2.35 14.83
N GLU A 40 -2.51 1.89 15.82
CA GLU A 40 -3.74 1.10 15.59
C GLU A 40 -4.73 1.83 14.67
N MET A 41 -4.82 3.15 14.83
CA MET A 41 -5.63 3.99 13.97
C MET A 41 -5.16 4.02 12.51
N MET A 42 -3.85 4.01 12.24
CA MET A 42 -3.37 3.91 10.86
C MET A 42 -3.68 2.53 10.26
N LYS A 43 -3.64 1.47 11.06
CA LYS A 43 -4.07 0.13 10.61
C LYS A 43 -5.55 0.13 10.23
N GLU A 44 -6.41 0.69 11.08
CA GLU A 44 -7.85 0.83 10.79
C GLU A 44 -8.11 1.65 9.51
N ILE A 45 -7.42 2.77 9.33
CA ILE A 45 -7.54 3.60 8.11
C ILE A 45 -7.12 2.78 6.88
N ASN A 46 -6.02 2.03 6.96
CA ASN A 46 -5.57 1.19 5.85
C ASN A 46 -6.58 0.07 5.53
N GLU A 47 -7.19 -0.55 6.54
CA GLU A 47 -8.26 -1.55 6.33
C GLU A 47 -9.48 -0.94 5.65
N ILE A 48 -9.88 0.28 6.02
CA ILE A 48 -11.00 0.99 5.38
C ILE A 48 -10.64 1.28 3.91
N ALA A 49 -9.44 1.78 3.65
CA ALA A 49 -8.97 2.05 2.29
C ALA A 49 -8.97 0.78 1.44
N GLU A 50 -8.54 -0.35 2.00
CA GLU A 50 -8.56 -1.65 1.32
C GLU A 50 -9.99 -2.12 1.03
N LYS A 51 -10.90 -2.08 2.01
CA LYS A 51 -12.32 -2.43 1.82
C LYS A 51 -13.00 -1.56 0.76
N ALA A 52 -12.57 -0.31 0.61
CA ALA A 52 -13.05 0.62 -0.40
C ALA A 52 -12.41 0.43 -1.79
N GLY A 53 -11.46 -0.50 -1.95
CA GLY A 53 -10.77 -0.76 -3.22
C GLY A 53 -9.62 0.21 -3.52
N PHE A 54 -9.17 0.97 -2.53
CA PHE A 54 -8.11 1.97 -2.63
C PHE A 54 -6.88 1.60 -1.80
N ALA A 55 -6.52 0.31 -1.78
CA ALA A 55 -5.33 -0.19 -1.07
C ALA A 55 -4.08 0.64 -1.41
N GLY A 56 -3.29 0.98 -0.39
CA GLY A 56 -2.13 1.87 -0.51
C GLY A 56 -2.46 3.37 -0.55
N ASN A 57 -3.73 3.79 -0.72
CA ASN A 57 -4.15 5.19 -0.85
C ASN A 57 -4.98 5.69 0.35
N SER A 58 -4.51 5.46 1.57
CA SER A 58 -5.23 5.81 2.81
C SER A 58 -5.64 7.27 2.96
N CYS A 59 -4.98 8.20 2.25
CA CYS A 59 -5.36 9.61 2.22
C CYS A 59 -6.82 9.82 1.77
N ILE A 60 -7.34 8.93 0.90
CA ILE A 60 -8.71 9.03 0.37
C ILE A 60 -9.77 8.83 1.46
N VAL A 61 -9.44 8.12 2.54
CA VAL A 61 -10.37 7.83 3.65
C VAL A 61 -10.86 9.12 4.30
N CYS A 62 -10.03 10.17 4.31
CA CYS A 62 -10.40 11.47 4.87
C CYS A 62 -10.55 12.57 3.82
N HIS A 63 -9.71 12.56 2.77
CA HIS A 63 -9.66 13.65 1.80
C HIS A 63 -10.44 13.41 0.52
N GLY A 64 -10.88 12.18 0.24
CA GLY A 64 -11.78 11.88 -0.88
C GLY A 64 -11.14 11.80 -2.27
N GLY A 65 -9.83 12.09 -2.41
CA GLY A 65 -9.09 11.98 -3.66
C GLY A 65 -8.96 13.31 -4.38
#